data_AF-A0A931VQ17-F1
#
_entry.id   AF-A0A931VQ17-F1
#
_cell.length_a   1.000
_cell.length_b   1.000
_cell.length_c   1.000
_cell.angle_alpha   90.00
_cell.angle_beta   90.00
_cell.angle_gamma   90.00
#
_symmetry.space_group_name_H-M   'P 1'
#
loop_
_entity.id
_entity.type
_entity.pdbx_description
1 polymer ?
#
loop_
_entity_poly.entity_id
_entity_poly.type
_entity_poly.pdbx_seq_one_letter_code
_entity_poly.pdbx_strand_id
1 'polypeptide(L)' 'MTQIIPTAEPFFLPGSKTGCLLIHGFTGAPKEMRWMGEYLADKGYSVLGVRLAGHATRPEDMIRSNW' A
#
# COMPACT_ATOMS: atom_id res chain seq x y z
N MET A 1 -4.82 -17.68 7.34
CA MET A 1 -4.60 -16.40 6.62
C MET A 1 -3.71 -15.54 7.49
N THR A 2 -2.66 -14.94 6.93
CA THR A 2 -1.80 -14.04 7.70
C THR A 2 -2.62 -12.81 8.10
N GLN A 3 -2.71 -12.54 9.39
CA GLN A 3 -3.44 -11.39 9.91
C GLN A 3 -2.68 -10.12 9.52
N ILE A 4 -3.34 -9.24 8.77
CA ILE A 4 -2.83 -7.91 8.43
C ILE A 4 -3.07 -7.00 9.64
N ILE A 5 -2.11 -6.12 9.94
CA ILE A 5 -2.29 -5.07 10.94
C ILE A 5 -3.52 -4.24 10.52
N PRO A 6 -4.51 -4.03 11.42
CA PRO A 6 -5.68 -3.22 11.08
C PRO A 6 -5.27 -1.85 10.52
N THR A 7 -5.94 -1.39 9.46
CA THR A 7 -5.66 -0.11 8.76
C THR A 7 -4.43 -0.10 7.85
N ALA A 8 -3.77 -1.25 7.66
CA ALA A 8 -2.62 -1.40 6.77
C ALA A 8 -2.93 -2.24 5.52
N GLU A 9 -4.21 -2.37 5.17
CA GLU A 9 -4.66 -2.99 3.94
C GLU A 9 -4.16 -2.18 2.72
N PRO A 10 -3.84 -2.82 1.58
CA PRO A 10 -3.65 -2.10 0.34
C PRO A 10 -4.95 -1.36 -0.02
N PHE A 11 -4.83 -0.24 -0.74
CA PHE A 11 -5.99 0.55 -1.14
C PHE A 11 -5.95 0.84 -2.64
N PHE A 12 -7.15 0.93 -3.21
CA PHE A 12 -7.34 1.37 -4.59
C PHE A 12 -8.36 2.52 -4.63
N LEU A 13 -8.00 3.58 -5.34
CA LEU A 13 -8.81 4.76 -5.56
C LEU A 13 -9.03 4.89 -7.07
N PRO A 14 -10.22 4.54 -7.60
CA PRO A 14 -10.48 4.65 -9.03
C PRO A 14 -10.55 6.12 -9.46
N GLY A 15 -9.99 6.41 -10.64
CA GLY A 15 -9.99 7.74 -11.25
C GLY A 15 -9.94 7.66 -12.76
N SER A 16 -9.14 8.52 -13.40
CA SER A 16 -8.96 8.55 -14.86
C SER A 16 -8.04 7.43 -15.37
N LYS A 17 -7.74 7.46 -16.68
CA LYS A 17 -6.86 6.50 -17.36
C LYS A 17 -5.39 6.57 -16.92
N THR A 18 -4.95 7.65 -16.27
CA THR A 18 -3.57 7.78 -15.79
C THR A 18 -3.49 7.22 -14.38
N GLY A 19 -2.61 6.22 -14.20
CA GLY A 19 -2.42 5.51 -12.94
C GLY A 19 -1.19 5.97 -12.16
N CYS A 20 -1.31 6.03 -10.83
CA CYS A 20 -0.21 6.25 -9.90
C CYS A 20 -0.06 5.03 -8.98
N LEU A 21 1.10 4.40 -8.98
CA LEU A 21 1.45 3.31 -8.07
C LEU A 21 2.24 3.88 -6.89
N LEU A 22 1.75 3.69 -5.67
CA LEU A 22 2.41 4.14 -4.44
C LEU A 22 3.01 2.94 -3.71
N ILE A 23 4.33 3.01 -3.50
CA ILE A 23 5.13 1.98 -2.87
C ILE A 23 5.71 2.54 -1.58
N HIS A 24 5.40 1.90 -0.46
CA HIS A 24 5.90 2.28 0.85
C HIS A 24 7.34 1.80 1.09
N GLY A 25 7.99 2.33 2.13
CA GLY A 25 9.38 2.00 2.47
C GLY A 25 9.57 0.67 3.19
N PHE A 26 10.83 0.31 3.46
CA PHE A 26 11.21 -0.83 4.30
C PHE A 26 10.62 -0.68 5.70
N THR A 27 10.06 -1.75 6.26
CA THR A 27 9.28 -1.75 7.53
C THR A 27 8.01 -0.90 7.52
N GLY A 28 7.71 -0.22 6.40
CA GLY A 28 6.52 0.60 6.22
C GLY A 28 5.27 -0.22 5.91
N ALA A 29 4.19 0.49 5.59
CA ALA A 29 2.89 -0.08 5.28
C ALA A 29 2.12 0.79 4.28
N PRO A 30 1.05 0.29 3.63
CA PRO A 30 0.22 1.14 2.76
C PRO A 30 -0.31 2.41 3.43
N LYS A 31 -0.51 2.38 4.75
CA LYS A 31 -1.09 3.49 5.53
C LYS A 31 -0.33 4.81 5.37
N GLU A 32 1.00 4.80 5.34
CA GLU A 32 1.80 6.03 5.14
C GLU A 32 1.60 6.65 3.76
N MET A 33 1.18 5.86 2.77
CA MET A 33 0.90 6.34 1.42
C MET A 33 -0.52 6.92 1.26
N ARG A 34 -1.37 6.80 2.29
CA ARG A 34 -2.81 7.10 2.17
C ARG A 34 -3.09 8.57 1.81
N TRP A 35 -2.42 9.51 2.48
CA TRP A 35 -2.58 10.94 2.21
C TRP A 35 -2.10 11.35 0.83
N MET A 36 -0.98 10.79 0.37
CA MET A 36 -0.50 11.00 -1.00
C MET A 36 -1.52 10.43 -2.01
N GLY A 37 -2.09 9.27 -1.71
CA GLY A 37 -3.10 8.66 -2.57
C GLY A 37 -4.38 9.48 -2.68
N GLU A 38 -4.86 10.03 -1.57
CA GLU A 38 -6.01 10.95 -1.55
C GLU A 38 -5.71 12.22 -2.33
N TYR A 39 -4.54 12.83 -2.13
CA TYR A 39 -4.13 14.01 -2.88
C TYR A 39 -4.12 13.76 -4.40
N LEU A 40 -3.58 12.62 -4.86
CA LEU A 40 -3.55 12.27 -6.28
C LEU A 40 -4.94 11.91 -6.82
N ALA A 41 -5.76 11.21 -6.03
CA ALA A 41 -7.13 10.90 -6.39
C ALA A 41 -7.98 12.17 -6.55
N ASP A 42 -7.79 13.18 -5.69
CA ASP A 42 -8.42 14.49 -5.81
C ASP A 42 -7.99 15.26 -7.07
N LYS A 43 -6.85 14.91 -7.66
CA LYS A 43 -6.42 15.40 -8.99
C LYS A 43 -6.93 14.55 -10.16
N GLY A 44 -7.72 13.51 -9.89
CA GLY A 44 -8.37 12.66 -10.89
C GLY A 44 -7.52 11.48 -11.38
N TYR A 45 -6.41 11.14 -10.71
CA TYR A 45 -5.63 9.94 -11.05
C TYR A 45 -6.28 8.68 -10.47
N SER A 46 -6.13 7.55 -11.17
CA SER A 46 -6.36 6.24 -10.54
C SER A 46 -5.15 5.92 -9.66
N VAL A 47 -5.33 5.53 -8.40
CA VAL A 47 -4.23 5.32 -7.46
C VAL A 47 -4.29 3.95 -6.81
N LEU A 48 -3.16 3.24 -6.77
CA LEU A 48 -3.00 1.97 -6.07
C LEU A 48 -1.88 2.10 -5.03
N GLY A 49 -2.22 1.99 -3.75
CA GLY A 49 -1.25 1.83 -2.66
C GLY A 49 -1.07 0.35 -2.35
N VAL A 50 0.09 -0.21 -2.67
CA VAL A 50 0.36 -1.65 -2.50
C VAL A 50 0.89 -1.97 -1.11
N ARG A 51 0.63 -3.19 -0.65
CA ARG A 51 1.29 -3.79 0.51
C ARG A 51 2.39 -4.71 0.01
N LEU A 52 3.64 -4.42 0.37
CA LEU A 52 4.76 -5.30 0.04
C LEU A 52 4.64 -6.62 0.80
N ALA A 53 5.17 -7.72 0.23
CA ALA A 53 5.10 -9.01 0.90
C ALA A 53 5.83 -8.98 2.25
N GLY A 54 5.30 -9.73 3.21
CA GLY A 54 5.80 -9.76 4.58
C GLY A 54 5.65 -8.45 5.36
N HIS A 55 5.16 -7.37 4.75
CA HIS A 55 4.91 -6.10 5.44
C HIS A 55 3.47 -6.04 5.99
N ALA A 56 3.34 -5.27 7.07
CA ALA A 56 2.10 -5.07 7.80
C ALA A 56 1.39 -6.37 8.23
N THR A 57 2.18 -7.40 8.54
CA THR A 57 1.72 -8.67 9.11
C THR A 57 2.55 -8.98 10.36
N ARG A 58 3.28 -10.10 10.39
CA ARG A 58 4.24 -10.43 11.45
C ARG A 58 5.68 -10.21 10.95
N PRO A 59 6.63 -9.80 11.81
CA PRO A 59 8.04 -9.65 11.41
C PRO A 59 8.63 -10.91 10.76
N GLU A 60 8.21 -12.11 11.21
CA GLU A 60 8.63 -13.39 10.62
C GLU A 60 8.26 -13.53 9.13
N ASP A 61 7.17 -12.91 8.68
CA ASP A 61 6.74 -12.97 7.28
C ASP A 61 7.67 -12.15 6.38
N MET A 62 8.27 -11.09 6.91
CA MET A 62 9.26 -10.27 6.19
C MET A 62 10.56 -11.03 5.98
N ILE A 63 11.03 -11.76 7.00
CA ILE A 63 12.25 -12.59 6.92
C ILE A 63 12.10 -13.70 5.87
N ARG A 64 10.89 -14.27 5.72
CA ARG A 64 10.57 -15.31 4.74
C ARG A 64 10.33 -14.76 3.34
N SER A 65 10.26 -13.45 3.18
CA SER A 65 10.03 -12.80 1.88
C SER A 65 11.27 -12.92 1.01
N ASN A 66 11.12 -13.39 -0.22
CA ASN A 66 12.20 -13.71 -1.16
C ASN A 66 12.05 -12.99 -2.50
N TRP A 67 11.56 -11.76 -2.46
CA TRP A 67 11.35 -10.92 -3.64
C TRP A 67 12.67 -10.60 -4.36
#